data_AF-A0A2H1V2C1-F1
#
_entry.id   AF-A0A2H1V2C1-F1
#
_cell.length_a   1.000
_cell.length_b   1.000
_cell.length_c   1.000
_cell.angle_alpha   90.00
_cell.angle_beta   90.00
_cell.angle_gamma   90.00
#
_symmetry.space_group_name_H-M   'P 1'
#
loop_
_entity.id
_entity.type
_entity.pdbx_description
1 polymer ?
#
loop_
_entity_poly.entity_id
_entity_poly.type
_entity_poly.pdbx_seq_one_letter_code
_entity_poly.pdbx_strand_id
1 'polypeptide(L)' 'MSNNVFANTSSFTGRELPTGQNVVSVAPIEVPDESMYPRFAEPIPNVTVTVGRDALLACVVDNLRGFKLKMTRNKD' A
#
# COMPACT_ATOMS: atom_id res chain seq x y z
N MET A 1 8.15 -23.53 -16.48
CA MET A 1 7.01 -24.27 -15.89
C MET A 1 7.21 -24.22 -14.38
N SER A 2 6.34 -23.49 -13.71
CA SER A 2 6.44 -23.11 -12.31
C SER A 2 6.25 -24.29 -11.37
N ASN A 3 6.97 -24.30 -10.25
CA ASN A 3 6.50 -24.85 -8.98
C ASN A 3 7.15 -24.06 -7.84
N ASN A 4 6.37 -23.16 -7.24
CA ASN A 4 6.74 -22.41 -6.05
C ASN A 4 6.58 -23.31 -4.82
N VAL A 5 7.68 -23.61 -4.14
CA VAL A 5 7.63 -24.00 -2.72
C VAL A 5 7.89 -22.74 -1.92
N PHE A 6 6.83 -22.11 -1.41
CA PHE A 6 6.98 -21.09 -0.38
C PHE A 6 7.48 -21.79 0.88
N ALA A 7 8.78 -21.65 1.17
CA ALA A 7 9.34 -22.04 2.45
C ALA A 7 8.79 -21.09 3.52
N ASN A 8 7.74 -21.52 4.22
CA ASN A 8 7.32 -20.86 5.45
C ASN A 8 8.13 -21.46 6.60
N THR A 9 9.34 -20.95 6.83
CA THR A 9 10.12 -21.29 8.02
C THR A 9 9.55 -20.55 9.21
N SER A 10 8.63 -21.17 9.94
CA SER A 10 8.19 -20.70 11.25
C SER A 10 9.24 -21.05 12.30
N SER A 11 9.91 -20.03 12.85
CA SER A 11 10.80 -20.18 13.99
C SER A 11 9.96 -20.36 15.26
N PHE A 12 9.70 -21.61 15.67
CA PHE A 12 9.06 -21.89 16.96
C PHE A 12 10.09 -21.78 18.09
N THR A 13 10.07 -20.67 18.82
CA THR A 13 10.72 -20.58 20.15
C THR A 13 9.70 -20.99 21.21
N GLY A 14 9.48 -22.30 21.35
CA GLY A 14 8.55 -22.85 22.34
C GLY A 14 9.07 -22.71 23.77
N ARG A 15 8.33 -22.02 24.64
CA ARG A 15 8.36 -22.24 26.09
C ARG A 15 7.15 -23.11 26.43
N GLU A 16 7.37 -24.33 26.93
CA GLU A 16 6.29 -25.22 27.37
C GLU A 16 5.61 -24.69 28.64
N LEU A 17 4.28 -24.59 28.63
CA LEU A 17 3.42 -24.33 29.79
C LEU A 17 2.73 -25.65 30.20
N PRO A 18 2.68 -26.01 31.49
CA PRO A 18 2.32 -27.35 31.94
C PRO A 18 0.80 -27.53 32.07
N THR A 19 0.10 -27.62 30.94
CA THR A 19 -1.27 -28.15 30.86
C THR A 19 -1.50 -28.44 29.38
N GLY A 20 -1.86 -29.68 29.01
CA GLY A 20 -1.94 -30.22 27.65
C GLY A 20 -2.89 -29.52 26.67
N GLN A 21 -2.71 -28.22 26.49
CA GLN A 21 -3.43 -27.34 25.61
C GLN A 21 -2.68 -27.30 24.27
N ASN A 22 -3.32 -27.72 23.18
CA ASN A 22 -2.79 -27.51 21.84
C ASN A 22 -2.97 -26.04 21.46
N VAL A 23 -1.99 -25.20 21.83
CA VAL A 23 -1.99 -23.77 21.52
C VAL A 23 -1.32 -23.54 20.17
N VAL A 24 -2.13 -23.43 19.11
CA VAL A 24 -1.69 -22.87 17.84
C VAL A 24 -1.49 -21.37 18.05
N SER A 25 -0.25 -20.91 17.98
CA SER A 25 0.04 -19.47 17.91
C SER A 25 -0.38 -18.98 16.53
N VAL A 26 -1.60 -18.43 16.44
CA VAL A 26 -2.07 -17.80 15.20
C VAL A 26 -1.32 -16.48 15.09
N ALA A 27 -0.45 -16.36 14.07
CA ALA A 27 0.13 -15.06 13.74
C ALA A 27 -1.02 -14.08 13.45
N PRO A 28 -0.96 -12.83 13.93
CA PRO A 28 -1.98 -11.84 13.59
C PRO A 28 -2.12 -11.75 12.07
N ILE A 29 -3.36 -11.75 11.58
CA ILE A 29 -3.61 -11.41 10.18
C ILE A 29 -3.22 -9.93 10.04
N GLU A 30 -2.11 -9.66 9.35
CA GLU A 30 -1.68 -8.29 9.05
C GLU A 30 -2.67 -7.65 8.07
N VAL A 31 -3.61 -6.88 8.62
CA VAL A 31 -4.43 -5.99 7.80
C VAL A 31 -3.50 -4.84 7.38
N PRO A 32 -3.32 -4.58 6.07
CA PRO A 32 -2.48 -3.49 5.61
C PRO A 32 -2.98 -2.18 6.20
N ASP A 33 -2.06 -1.41 6.78
CA ASP A 33 -2.40 -0.09 7.31
C ASP A 33 -2.84 0.83 6.17
N GLU A 34 -3.86 1.65 6.39
CA GLU A 34 -4.40 2.59 5.39
C GLU A 34 -3.35 3.63 4.97
N SER A 35 -2.33 3.85 5.79
CA SER A 35 -1.17 4.68 5.46
C SER A 35 -0.31 4.08 4.34
N MET A 36 -0.45 2.79 4.02
CA MET A 36 0.32 2.14 2.96
C MET A 36 -0.20 2.45 1.55
N TYR A 37 -1.42 2.98 1.43
CA TYR A 37 -2.03 3.32 0.15
C TYR A 37 -1.64 4.73 -0.32
N PRO A 38 -1.56 4.95 -1.65
CA PRO A 38 -1.23 6.27 -2.19
C PRO A 38 -2.27 7.32 -1.80
N ARG A 39 -1.80 8.50 -1.37
CA ARG A 39 -2.65 9.64 -1.04
C ARG A 39 -2.01 10.93 -1.52
N PHE A 40 -2.83 11.92 -1.88
CA PHE A 40 -2.30 13.25 -2.17
C PHE A 40 -1.77 13.87 -0.87
N ALA A 41 -0.48 14.21 -0.86
CA ALA A 41 0.15 14.87 0.28
C ALA A 41 -0.39 16.30 0.46
N GLU A 42 -0.81 16.92 -0.65
CA GLU A 42 -1.38 18.26 -0.70
C GLU A 42 -2.54 18.34 -1.70
N PRO A 43 -3.49 19.29 -1.53
CA PRO A 43 -4.53 19.54 -2.52
C PRO A 43 -3.95 19.93 -3.88
N ILE A 44 -4.53 19.43 -4.97
CA ILE A 44 -4.11 19.79 -6.34
C ILE A 44 -4.40 21.28 -6.57
N PRO A 45 -3.41 22.08 -6.98
CA PRO A 45 -3.58 23.52 -7.13
C PRO A 45 -4.47 23.87 -8.32
N ASN A 46 -5.28 24.91 -8.15
CA ASN A 46 -5.99 25.53 -9.25
C ASN A 46 -5.01 26.36 -10.09
N VAL A 47 -4.90 26.05 -11.37
CA VAL A 47 -4.00 26.76 -12.29
C VAL A 47 -4.82 27.44 -13.37
N THR A 48 -4.65 28.75 -13.50
CA THR A 48 -5.21 29.54 -14.61
C THR A 48 -4.08 29.94 -15.54
N VAL A 49 -4.20 29.59 -16.83
CA VAL A 49 -3.23 29.97 -17.86
C VAL A 49 -3.90 30.78 -18.95
N THR A 50 -3.12 31.66 -19.58
CA THR A 50 -3.59 32.37 -20.77
C THR A 50 -3.67 31.42 -21.96
N VAL A 51 -4.66 31.64 -22.83
CA VAL A 51 -4.80 30.90 -24.09
C VAL A 51 -3.50 30.96 -24.90
N GLY A 52 -3.13 29.82 -25.50
CA GLY A 52 -1.89 29.68 -26.27
C GLY A 52 -0.64 29.40 -25.43
N ARG A 53 -0.76 29.16 -24.12
CA ARG A 53 0.34 28.70 -23.25
C ARG A 53 0.07 27.29 -22.71
N ASP A 54 1.16 26.64 -22.30
CA ASP A 54 1.10 25.34 -21.64
C ASP A 54 0.53 25.46 -20.23
N ALA A 55 -0.38 24.56 -19.88
CA ALA A 55 -0.89 24.38 -18.52
C ALA A 55 -0.15 23.25 -17.83
N LEU A 56 0.52 23.57 -16.72
CA LEU A 56 1.18 22.58 -15.86
C LEU A 56 0.31 22.31 -14.63
N LEU A 57 -0.19 21.09 -14.51
CA LEU A 57 -0.84 20.58 -13.30
C LEU A 57 0.13 19.65 -12.58
N ALA A 58 0.46 19.97 -11.34
CA ALA A 58 1.31 19.16 -10.47
C ALA A 58 0.47 18.47 -9.40
N CYS A 59 0.92 17.31 -8.95
CA CYS A 59 0.39 16.65 -7.76
C CYS A 59 1.53 15.98 -7.00
N VAL A 60 1.45 15.99 -5.67
CA VAL A 60 2.40 15.32 -4.78
C VAL A 60 1.66 14.16 -4.14
N VAL A 61 2.23 12.96 -4.26
CA VAL A 61 1.58 11.71 -3.83
C VAL A 61 2.52 10.96 -2.90
N ASP A 62 2.07 10.75 -1.67
CA ASP A 62 2.74 9.90 -0.70
C ASP A 62 2.40 8.42 -0.95
N ASN A 63 3.30 7.52 -0.54
CA ASN A 63 3.11 6.07 -0.62
C ASN A 63 2.82 5.52 -2.03
N LEU A 64 3.33 6.16 -3.09
CA LEU A 64 3.10 5.74 -4.48
C LEU A 64 3.59 4.30 -4.75
N ARG A 65 4.72 3.89 -4.18
CA ARG A 65 5.27 2.51 -4.24
C ARG A 65 5.16 1.91 -5.66
N GLY A 66 4.46 0.78 -5.81
CA GLY A 66 4.23 0.10 -7.09
C GLY A 66 3.00 0.59 -7.87
N PHE A 67 2.27 1.58 -7.35
CA PHE A 67 1.11 2.16 -8.03
C PHE A 67 1.55 3.16 -9.11
N LYS A 68 0.68 3.38 -10.10
CA LYS A 68 0.93 4.32 -11.21
C LYS A 68 -0.14 5.41 -11.21
N LEU A 69 0.29 6.64 -11.48
CA LEU A 69 -0.61 7.78 -11.60
C LEU A 69 -1.18 7.89 -13.01
N LYS A 70 -2.45 8.30 -13.08
CA LYS A 70 -3.15 8.60 -14.33
C LYS A 70 -3.92 9.90 -14.17
N MET A 71 -3.70 10.83 -15.08
CA MET A 71 -4.48 12.05 -15.20
C MET A 71 -5.63 11.84 -16.18
N THR A 72 -6.82 12.34 -15.85
CA THR A 72 -7.98 12.40 -16.73
C THR A 72 -8.58 13.80 -16.68
N ARG A 73 -9.29 14.18 -17.73
CA ARG A 73 -10.15 15.37 -17.70
C ARG A 73 -11.56 14.89 -17.39
N ASN A 74 -12.17 15.45 -16.36
CA ASN A 74 -13.55 15.16 -16.05
C ASN A 74 -14.43 15.84 -17.10
N LYS A 75 -15.49 15.14 -17.51
CA LYS A 75 -16.55 15.70 -18.35
C LYS A 75 -17.70 15.96 -17.41
N ASP A 76 -17.94 17.24 -17.13
CA ASP A 76 -19.16 17.67 -16.44
C ASP A 76 -20.39 17.41 -17.32
#